data_AF-A0A3C2AXT1-F1
#
_entry.id   AF-A0A3C2AXT1-F1
#
_cell.length_a   1.000
_cell.length_b   1.000
_cell.length_c   1.000
_cell.angle_alpha   90.00
_cell.angle_beta   90.00
_cell.angle_gamma   90.00
#
_symmetry.space_group_name_H-M   'P 1'
#
loop_
_entity.id
_entity.type
_entity.pdbx_description
1 polymer ?
#
loop_
_entity_poly.entity_id
_entity_poly.type
_entity_poly.pdbx_seq_one_letter_code
_entity_poly.pdbx_strand_id
1 'polypeptide(L)'
;MLTPITWEEYGKRDYLPVAVVDIAVEVAAAYHRLQFDDEVDDLGEVVWCPVRLGSGVAVLLNRYAGSPNEITVWGPDSLSPDQIAAEFGVGPDRVQRTIRP
;
A
#
# COMPACT_ATOMS: atom_id res chain seq x y z
N MET A 1 7.94 4.18 -9.15
CA MET A 1 8.85 3.08 -8.76
C MET A 1 8.86 3.01 -7.24
N LEU A 2 8.36 1.92 -6.66
CA LEU A 2 8.25 1.74 -5.21
C LEU A 2 9.61 1.37 -4.60
N THR A 3 10.02 2.05 -3.53
CA THR A 3 11.29 1.78 -2.85
C THR A 3 11.05 1.41 -1.39
N PRO A 4 11.58 0.29 -0.87
CA PRO A 4 11.49 -0.02 0.56
C PRO A 4 12.07 1.09 1.43
N ILE A 5 11.47 1.35 2.59
CA ILE A 5 12.01 2.26 3.61
C ILE A 5 12.10 1.55 4.97
N THR A 6 12.93 2.06 5.87
CA THR A 6 13.06 1.50 7.23
C THR A 6 11.85 1.84 8.10
N TRP A 7 11.65 1.05 9.16
CA TRP A 7 10.64 1.34 10.19
C TRP A 7 10.86 2.70 10.88
N GLU A 8 12.12 3.14 11.01
CA GLU A 8 12.48 4.46 11.55
C GLU A 8 12.04 5.58 10.61
N GLU A 9 12.22 5.40 9.30
CA GLU A 9 11.74 6.34 8.28
C GLU A 9 10.21 6.41 8.22
N TYR A 10 9.52 5.29 8.49
CA TYR A 10 8.07 5.23 8.48
C TYR A 10 7.42 5.75 9.78
N GLY A 11 8.03 5.49 10.94
CA GLY A 11 7.46 5.40 12.30
C GLY A 11 6.65 6.58 12.89
N LYS A 12 5.71 7.16 12.14
CA LYS A 12 4.72 8.14 12.60
C LYS A 12 3.33 7.51 12.50
N ARG A 13 2.56 7.58 13.59
CA ARG A 13 1.37 6.75 13.85
C ARG A 13 0.07 7.23 13.20
N ASP A 14 0.09 8.26 12.36
CA ASP A 14 -1.13 8.92 11.86
C ASP A 14 -1.41 8.64 10.37
N TYR A 15 -1.08 7.44 9.89
CA TYR A 15 -1.41 7.02 8.52
C TYR A 15 -2.83 6.48 8.45
N LEU A 16 -3.66 7.04 7.56
CA LEU A 16 -5.03 6.59 7.31
C LEU A 16 -5.06 5.72 6.05
N PRO A 17 -6.06 4.82 5.92
CA PRO A 17 -6.25 4.11 4.67
C PRO A 17 -6.67 5.13 3.61
N VAL A 18 -6.00 5.12 2.46
CA VAL A 18 -6.23 6.10 1.38
C VAL A 18 -6.67 5.44 0.08
N ALA A 19 -6.36 4.17 -0.13
CA ALA A 19 -6.83 3.43 -1.30
C ALA A 19 -6.76 1.91 -1.12
N VAL A 20 -7.61 1.21 -1.86
CA VAL A 20 -7.46 -0.21 -2.22
C VAL A 20 -7.13 -0.26 -3.70
N VAL A 21 -6.07 -0.97 -4.05
CA VAL A 21 -5.58 -1.15 -5.41
C VAL A 21 -5.75 -2.61 -5.79
N ASP A 22 -6.53 -2.88 -6.83
CA ASP A 22 -6.68 -4.21 -7.41
C ASP A 22 -5.45 -4.51 -8.29
N ILE A 23 -4.45 -5.17 -7.71
CA ILE A 23 -3.24 -5.68 -8.35
C ILE A 23 -2.81 -7.01 -7.70
N ALA A 24 -2.44 -8.00 -8.52
CA ALA A 24 -1.90 -9.26 -8.03
C ALA A 24 -0.67 -9.02 -7.14
N VAL A 25 -0.65 -9.62 -5.95
CA VAL A 25 0.40 -9.41 -4.95
C VAL A 25 1.77 -9.82 -5.47
N GLU A 26 1.85 -10.84 -6.32
CA GLU A 26 3.09 -11.28 -6.96
C GLU A 26 3.65 -10.21 -7.90
N VAL A 27 2.77 -9.46 -8.56
CA VAL A 27 3.17 -8.34 -9.43
C VAL A 27 3.73 -7.21 -8.56
N ALA A 28 3.08 -6.88 -7.44
CA ALA A 28 3.59 -5.92 -6.48
C ALA A 28 4.92 -6.37 -5.85
N ALA A 29 5.05 -7.64 -5.46
CA ALA A 29 6.26 -8.20 -4.86
C ALA A 29 7.44 -8.28 -5.85
N ALA A 30 7.15 -8.50 -7.14
CA ALA A 30 8.16 -8.46 -8.20
C ALA A 30 8.77 -7.07 -8.37
N TYR A 31 8.05 -6.00 -8.02
CA TYR A 31 8.67 -4.69 -7.86
C TYR A 31 9.64 -4.72 -6.67
N HIS A 32 10.93 -4.54 -6.93
CA HIS A 32 11.94 -4.23 -5.90
C HIS A 32 12.14 -5.23 -4.75
N ARG A 33 11.68 -6.48 -4.87
CA ARG A 33 11.77 -7.50 -3.81
C ARG A 33 11.06 -7.07 -2.52
N LEU A 34 9.86 -6.48 -2.66
CA LEU A 34 9.05 -6.17 -1.48
C LEU A 34 8.81 -7.46 -0.68
N GLN A 35 9.26 -7.45 0.57
CA GLN A 35 8.94 -8.49 1.54
C GLN A 35 7.78 -7.98 2.36
N PHE A 36 6.66 -8.64 2.18
CA PHE A 36 5.60 -8.65 3.15
C PHE A 36 6.12 -9.60 4.27
N ASP A 37 6.16 -9.14 5.53
CA ASP A 37 6.00 -9.99 6.72
C ASP A 37 4.83 -11.02 6.54
N ASP A 38 4.58 -11.93 7.48
CA ASP A 38 3.40 -12.81 7.49
C ASP A 38 2.53 -12.59 8.74
N GLU A 39 2.83 -11.55 9.53
CA GLU A 39 2.07 -11.17 10.72
C GLU A 39 0.66 -10.67 10.37
N VAL A 40 -0.34 -11.44 10.79
CA VAL A 40 -1.76 -11.15 10.62
C VAL A 40 -2.24 -10.32 11.80
N ASP A 41 -2.93 -9.19 11.57
CA ASP A 41 -3.56 -8.44 12.64
C ASP A 41 -4.88 -9.07 13.13
N ASP A 42 -5.50 -8.47 14.16
CA ASP A 42 -6.76 -8.94 14.74
C ASP A 42 -7.96 -8.92 13.76
N LEU A 43 -7.81 -8.30 12.59
CA LEU A 43 -8.80 -8.22 11.52
C LEU A 43 -8.54 -9.22 10.38
N GLY A 44 -7.48 -10.02 10.46
CA GLY A 44 -7.08 -10.91 9.37
C GLY A 44 -6.31 -10.19 8.25
N GLU A 45 -5.90 -8.93 8.47
CA GLU A 45 -5.11 -8.16 7.51
C GLU A 45 -3.64 -8.54 7.68
N VAL A 46 -3.03 -9.02 6.59
CA VAL A 46 -1.67 -9.54 6.58
C VAL A 46 -0.81 -8.50 5.87
N VAL A 47 -0.11 -7.74 6.70
CA VAL A 47 1.29 -7.34 6.51
C VAL A 47 1.57 -6.03 5.81
N TRP A 48 2.34 -5.27 6.58
CA TRP A 48 2.84 -3.94 6.35
C TRP A 48 4.19 -3.95 5.61
N CYS A 49 4.20 -3.53 4.35
CA CYS A 49 5.44 -3.26 3.61
C CYS A 49 5.63 -1.74 3.45
N PRO A 50 6.51 -1.09 4.25
CA PRO A 50 6.71 0.34 4.17
C PRO A 50 7.51 0.67 2.91
N VAL A 51 6.98 1.55 2.07
CA VAL A 51 7.60 1.95 0.82
C VAL A 51 7.49 3.43 0.57
N ARG A 52 8.37 3.95 -0.27
CA ARG A 52 8.33 5.29 -0.84
C ARG A 52 7.84 5.21 -2.27
N LEU A 53 6.80 5.98 -2.59
CA LEU A 53 6.32 6.17 -3.95
C LEU A 53 7.34 7.00 -4.76
N GLY A 54 7.25 6.98 -6.08
CA GLY A 54 8.06 7.84 -6.97
C GLY A 54 7.88 9.34 -6.69
N SER A 55 6.76 9.74 -6.08
CA SER A 55 6.52 11.10 -5.58
C SER A 55 7.33 11.47 -4.32
N GLY A 56 8.02 10.51 -3.71
CA GLY A 56 8.75 10.68 -2.46
C GLY A 56 7.92 10.49 -1.19
N VAL A 57 6.60 10.29 -1.32
CA VAL A 57 5.69 10.05 -0.19
C VAL A 57 5.90 8.64 0.37
N ALA A 58 6.05 8.54 1.68
CA ALA A 58 6.07 7.26 2.39
C ALA A 58 4.65 6.74 2.60
N VAL A 59 4.43 5.46 2.30
CA VAL A 59 3.16 4.75 2.46
C VAL A 59 3.41 3.37 3.04
N LEU A 60 2.35 2.74 3.52
CA LEU A 60 2.36 1.37 4.00
C LEU A 60 1.42 0.53 3.13
N LEU A 61 1.93 -0.57 2.58
CA LEU A 61 1.12 -1.52 1.81
C LEU A 61 0.66 -2.62 2.74
N ASN A 62 -0.64 -2.93 2.73
CA ASN A 62 -1.24 -4.00 3.51
C ASN A 62 -2.02 -4.95 2.58
N ARG A 63 -1.80 -6.27 2.68
CA ARG A 63 -2.53 -7.27 1.89
C ARG A 63 -3.69 -7.84 2.71
N TYR A 64 -4.87 -7.88 2.11
CA TYR A 64 -6.00 -8.57 2.74
C TYR A 64 -5.87 -10.09 2.53
N ALA A 65 -5.85 -10.90 3.60
CA ALA A 65 -5.68 -12.35 3.47
C ALA A 65 -6.79 -13.03 2.63
N GLY A 66 -7.97 -12.41 2.53
CA GLY A 66 -9.10 -12.89 1.72
C GLY A 66 -9.10 -12.43 0.26
N SER A 67 -8.18 -11.56 -0.14
CA SER A 67 -8.17 -10.97 -1.50
C SER A 67 -6.78 -11.07 -2.12
N PRO A 68 -6.52 -12.10 -2.93
CA PRO A 68 -5.18 -12.35 -3.49
C PRO A 68 -4.71 -11.26 -4.46
N ASN A 69 -5.63 -10.41 -4.91
CA ASN A 69 -5.38 -9.36 -5.89
C ASN A 69 -5.58 -7.95 -5.33
N GLU A 70 -5.76 -7.75 -4.03
CA GLU A 70 -6.00 -6.41 -3.49
C GLU A 70 -4.94 -6.02 -2.46
N ILE A 71 -4.43 -4.79 -2.62
CA ILE A 71 -3.49 -4.16 -1.70
C ILE A 71 -4.13 -2.87 -1.19
N THR A 72 -4.21 -2.73 0.13
CA THR A 72 -4.59 -1.48 0.78
C THR A 72 -3.35 -0.62 0.96
N VAL A 73 -3.42 0.62 0.48
CA VAL A 73 -2.39 1.65 0.67
C VAL A 73 -2.80 2.56 1.81
N TRP A 74 -1.93 2.66 2.80
CA TRP A 74 -2.05 3.59 3.93
C TRP A 74 -1.08 4.73 3.73
N GLY A 75 -1.57 5.97 3.75
CA GLY A 75 -0.86 7.14 3.27
C GLY A 75 -1.35 8.42 3.95
N PRO A 76 -0.70 9.56 3.72
CA PRO A 76 -1.26 10.85 4.11
C PRO A 76 -2.54 11.12 3.29
N ASP A 77 -3.51 11.80 3.89
CA ASP A 77 -4.81 12.14 3.29
C ASP A 77 -4.68 13.01 2.01
N SER A 78 -3.57 13.74 1.88
CA SER A 78 -3.18 14.53 0.73
C SER A 78 -2.86 13.69 -0.51
N LEU A 79 -2.66 12.37 -0.36
CA LEU A 79 -2.37 11.47 -1.47
C LEU A 79 -3.66 11.22 -2.28
N SER A 80 -3.62 11.46 -3.60
CA SER A 80 -4.78 11.25 -4.46
C SER A 80 -4.83 9.83 -5.04
N PRO A 81 -6.04 9.30 -5.35
CA PRO A 81 -6.18 8.02 -6.04
C PRO A 81 -5.43 7.96 -7.38
N ASP A 82 -5.39 9.06 -8.14
CA ASP A 82 -4.68 9.12 -9.42
C ASP A 82 -3.16 8.98 -9.25
N GLN A 83 -2.59 9.55 -8.19
CA GLN A 83 -1.17 9.40 -7.88
C GLN A 83 -0.85 7.94 -7.54
N ILE A 84 -1.74 7.26 -6.83
CA ILE A 84 -1.61 5.84 -6.51
C ILE A 84 -1.73 5.00 -7.79
N ALA A 85 -2.74 5.24 -8.61
CA ALA A 85 -2.94 4.55 -9.89
C ALA A 85 -1.69 4.65 -10.79
N ALA A 86 -1.16 5.87 -10.96
CA ALA A 86 0.03 6.11 -11.76
C ALA A 86 1.28 5.40 -11.22
N GLU A 87 1.42 5.32 -9.90
CA GLU A 87 2.56 4.69 -9.24
C GLU A 87 2.59 3.17 -9.43
N PHE A 88 1.41 2.53 -9.36
CA PHE A 88 1.25 1.10 -9.58
C PHE A 88 1.01 0.73 -11.07
N GLY A 89 0.95 1.72 -11.96
CA GLY A 89 0.71 1.50 -13.39
C GLY A 89 -0.67 0.90 -13.69
N VAL A 90 -1.66 1.17 -12.84
CA VAL A 90 -3.04 0.68 -12.99
C VAL A 90 -3.98 1.80 -13.42
N GLY A 91 -5.13 1.43 -13.98
CA GLY A 91 -6.20 2.40 -14.27
C GLY A 91 -6.81 2.98 -12.98
N PRO A 92 -7.26 4.24 -12.99
CA PRO A 92 -7.86 4.89 -11.81
C PRO A 92 -9.16 4.21 -11.36
N ASP A 93 -9.84 3.49 -12.26
CA ASP A 93 -11.00 2.65 -11.98
C ASP A 93 -10.70 1.45 -11.07
N ARG A 94 -9.42 1.04 -10.99
CA ARG A 94 -8.94 -0.03 -10.12
C ARG A 94 -8.47 0.46 -8.75
N VAL A 95 -8.64 1.75 -8.47
CA VAL A 95 -8.29 2.38 -7.19
C VAL A 95 -9.57 2.81 -6.47
N GLN A 96 -9.88 2.16 -5.36
CA GLN A 96 -11.02 2.51 -4.51
C GLN A 96 -10.54 3.27 -3.29
N ARG A 97 -10.92 4.54 -3.15
CA ARG A 97 -10.60 5.32 -1.95
C ARG A 97 -11.52 4.93 -0.81
N THR A 98 -10.99 4.24 0.19
CA THR A 98 -11.70 3.95 1.44
C THR A 98 -11.11 4.83 2.54
N ILE A 99 -11.81 5.89 2.92
CA ILE A 99 -11.50 6.63 4.15
C ILE A 99 -12.27 5.93 5.27
N ARG A 100 -11.59 5.14 6.12
CA ARG A 100 -12.22 4.63 7.35
C ARG A 100 -12.39 5.83 8.33
N PRO A 101 -13.57 6.00 8.95
CA PRO A 101 -13.85 7.12 9.86
C PRO A 101 -13.05 7.05 11.16
#